data_AF-A0A3D4UI48-F1
#
_entry.id   AF-A0A3D4UI48-F1
#
_cell.length_a   1.000
_cell.length_b   1.000
_cell.length_c   1.000
_cell.angle_alpha   90.00
_cell.angle_beta   90.00
_cell.angle_gamma   90.00
#
_symmetry.space_group_name_H-M   'P 1'
#
loop_
_entity.id
_entity.type
_entity.pdbx_description
1 polymer ?
#
loop_
_entity_poly.entity_id
_entity_poly.type
_entity_poly.pdbx_seq_one_letter_code
_entity_poly.pdbx_strand_id
1 'polypeptide(L)'
;MPAVSKARTPSIAQLARELGYASKPTLLRHLAHIDELGPQIDPEQLYPHDWIVFRVTGYRPDINNPDLIPGEALRGDLSALAESISEAAGLTPDDIPPEHETINSLAARWGVSRKTIERYRRLGLIARRIDLGSGRRKVVFLRPTVEWFETMNKDRLGQASRFDRIPQH
;
A
#
# COMPACT_ATOMS: atom_id res chain seq x y z
N MET A 1 -1.13 -12.43 -12.39
CA MET A 1 -0.99 -11.75 -11.08
C MET A 1 -0.72 -10.28 -11.30
N PRO A 2 -1.20 -9.36 -10.44
CA PRO A 2 -0.82 -7.97 -10.57
C PRO A 2 0.70 -7.83 -10.37
N ALA A 3 1.33 -7.06 -11.25
CA ALA A 3 2.72 -6.63 -11.04
C ALA A 3 2.82 -5.85 -9.72
N VAL A 4 4.04 -5.79 -9.15
CA VAL A 4 4.32 -4.89 -8.02
C VAL A 4 3.92 -3.47 -8.44
N SER A 5 3.14 -2.79 -7.60
CA SER A 5 2.85 -1.37 -7.80
C SER A 5 4.18 -0.60 -7.85
N LYS A 6 4.34 0.27 -8.85
CA LYS A 6 5.49 1.18 -8.90
C LYS A 6 5.12 2.49 -8.20
N ALA A 7 5.98 2.94 -7.30
CA ALA A 7 5.89 4.30 -6.77
C ALA A 7 6.06 5.30 -7.92
N ARG A 8 5.24 6.33 -7.93
CA ARG A 8 5.24 7.41 -8.92
C ARG A 8 6.30 8.45 -8.61
N THR A 9 6.57 8.68 -7.32
CA THR A 9 7.61 9.60 -6.88
C THR A 9 8.99 8.91 -6.93
N PRO A 10 9.97 9.46 -7.68
CA PRO A 10 11.28 8.83 -7.85
C PRO A 10 12.03 8.56 -6.55
N SER A 11 11.96 9.48 -5.59
CA SER A 11 12.62 9.37 -4.28
C SER A 11 12.01 8.27 -3.40
N ILE A 12 10.71 8.00 -3.51
CA ILE A 12 10.07 6.85 -2.86
C ILE A 12 10.41 5.54 -3.57
N ALA A 13 10.46 5.54 -4.90
CA ALA A 13 10.91 4.37 -5.66
C ALA A 13 12.36 4.00 -5.33
N GLN A 14 13.21 4.99 -5.07
CA GLN A 14 14.58 4.80 -4.60
C GLN A 14 14.61 4.22 -3.18
N LEU A 15 13.88 4.83 -2.24
CA LEU A 15 13.75 4.32 -0.88
C LEU A 15 13.33 2.83 -0.87
N ALA A 16 12.37 2.45 -1.71
CA ALA A 16 11.93 1.06 -1.82
C ALA A 16 13.05 0.08 -2.21
N ARG A 17 13.96 0.50 -3.09
CA ARG A 17 15.13 -0.31 -3.49
C ARG A 17 16.14 -0.41 -2.35
N GLU A 18 16.43 0.70 -1.69
CA GLU A 18 17.40 0.76 -0.59
C GLU A 18 16.95 -0.09 0.60
N LEU A 19 15.66 0.03 0.98
CA LEU A 19 15.11 -0.75 2.09
C LEU A 19 15.11 -2.24 1.79
N GLY A 20 14.95 -2.66 0.52
CA GLY A 20 14.89 -4.07 0.13
C GLY A 20 16.14 -4.91 0.49
N TYR A 21 17.26 -4.28 0.82
CA TYR A 21 18.48 -4.96 1.28
C TYR A 21 18.52 -5.24 2.80
N ALA A 22 17.54 -4.73 3.56
CA ALA A 22 17.47 -4.94 4.99
C ALA A 22 17.04 -6.37 5.35
N SER A 23 17.32 -6.79 6.59
CA SER A 23 16.88 -8.08 7.10
C SER A 23 15.36 -8.19 7.19
N LYS A 24 14.79 -9.39 7.04
CA LYS A 24 13.34 -9.64 7.16
C LYS A 24 12.70 -9.01 8.42
N PRO A 25 13.28 -9.13 9.64
CA PRO A 25 12.73 -8.46 10.82
C PRO A 25 12.69 -6.93 10.71
N THR A 26 13.66 -6.33 10.01
CA THR A 26 13.70 -4.88 9.78
C THR A 26 12.64 -4.46 8.76
N LEU A 27 12.48 -5.22 7.68
CA LEU A 27 11.43 -5.01 6.69
C LEU A 27 10.03 -5.10 7.30
N LEU A 28 9.80 -6.05 8.22
CA LEU A 28 8.54 -6.18 8.96
C LEU A 28 8.24 -4.95 9.82
N ARG A 29 9.26 -4.36 10.48
CA ARG A 29 9.10 -3.09 11.21
C ARG A 29 8.75 -1.94 10.28
N HIS A 30 9.39 -1.84 9.12
CA HIS A 30 9.05 -0.81 8.12
C HIS A 30 7.61 -0.95 7.62
N LEU A 31 7.11 -2.18 7.41
CA LEU A 31 5.71 -2.40 7.05
C LEU A 31 4.75 -1.91 8.13
N ALA A 32 5.04 -2.18 9.41
CA ALA A 32 4.22 -1.69 10.52
C ALA A 32 4.19 -0.15 10.55
N HIS A 33 5.34 0.51 10.39
CA HIS A 33 5.39 1.96 10.31
C HIS A 33 4.64 2.54 9.10
N ILE A 34 4.63 1.85 7.95
CA ILE A 34 3.85 2.27 6.78
C ILE A 34 2.35 2.16 7.07
N ASP A 35 1.90 1.10 7.73
CA ASP A 35 0.50 0.92 8.12
C ASP A 35 0.04 2.01 9.11
N GLU A 36 0.92 2.42 10.03
CA GLU A 36 0.67 3.55 10.94
C GLU A 36 0.68 4.90 10.22
N LEU A 37 1.57 5.09 9.25
CA LEU A 37 1.76 6.35 8.53
C LEU A 37 0.61 6.62 7.55
N GLY A 38 0.16 5.62 6.80
CA GLY A 38 -0.85 5.77 5.75
C GLY A 38 -2.09 6.58 6.17
N PRO A 39 -2.72 6.26 7.32
CA PRO A 39 -3.85 7.00 7.85
C PRO A 39 -3.61 8.47 8.18
N GLN A 40 -2.36 8.87 8.38
CA GLN A 40 -1.96 10.21 8.80
C GLN A 40 -1.66 11.13 7.61
N ILE A 41 -1.61 10.59 6.39
CA ILE A 41 -1.32 11.37 5.19
C ILE A 41 -2.59 12.08 4.72
N ASP A 42 -2.58 13.40 4.80
CA ASP A 42 -3.56 14.31 4.22
C ASP A 42 -3.25 14.51 2.73
N PRO A 43 -4.20 14.27 1.80
CA PRO A 43 -3.94 14.36 0.37
C PRO A 43 -3.65 15.80 -0.10
N GLU A 44 -4.07 16.81 0.67
CA GLU A 44 -3.92 18.22 0.32
C GLU A 44 -2.61 18.84 0.84
N GLN A 45 -1.79 18.08 1.57
CA GLN A 45 -0.54 18.54 2.15
C GLN A 45 0.70 18.09 1.35
N LEU A 46 1.83 18.75 1.63
CA LEU A 46 3.15 18.38 1.12
C LEU A 46 4.01 17.79 2.24
N TYR A 47 4.72 16.71 1.95
CA TYR A 47 5.55 16.00 2.91
C TYR A 47 7.02 15.98 2.47
N PRO A 48 7.95 16.47 3.32
CA PRO A 48 9.38 16.35 3.07
C PRO A 48 9.84 14.88 2.96
N HIS A 49 10.70 14.58 1.99
CA HIS A 49 11.20 13.22 1.76
C HIS A 49 11.94 12.63 2.97
N ASP A 50 12.79 13.43 3.63
CA ASP A 50 13.51 13.06 4.85
C ASP A 50 12.57 12.71 6.01
N TRP A 51 11.47 13.43 6.16
CA TRP A 51 10.42 13.12 7.13
C TRP A 51 9.78 11.77 6.82
N ILE A 52 9.51 11.45 5.55
CA ILE A 52 8.96 10.15 5.15
C ILE A 52 9.96 9.03 5.45
N VAL A 53 11.24 9.23 5.13
CA VAL A 53 12.32 8.27 5.48
C VAL A 53 12.33 8.03 6.98
N PHE A 54 12.29 9.09 7.79
CA PHE A 54 12.23 8.98 9.25
C PHE A 54 10.99 8.22 9.73
N ARG A 55 9.81 8.54 9.18
CA ARG A 55 8.57 7.87 9.57
C ARG A 55 8.57 6.38 9.23
N VAL A 56 9.16 5.97 8.11
CA VAL A 56 9.22 4.56 7.69
C VAL A 56 10.34 3.80 8.40
N THR A 57 11.50 4.43 8.60
CA THR A 57 12.73 3.74 9.02
C THR A 57 13.14 3.97 10.47
N GLY A 58 12.68 5.07 11.08
CA GLY A 58 13.18 5.58 12.35
C GLY A 58 14.54 6.31 12.24
N TYR A 59 15.21 6.23 11.10
CA TYR A 59 16.46 6.93 10.82
C TYR A 59 16.18 8.32 10.26
N ARG A 60 16.85 9.35 10.82
CA ARG A 60 16.78 10.72 10.31
C ARG A 60 17.96 10.96 9.36
N PRO A 61 17.74 11.01 8.05
CA PRO A 61 18.81 11.34 7.12
C PRO A 61 19.12 12.84 7.23
N ASP A 62 20.39 13.20 7.10
CA ASP A 62 20.81 14.60 7.01
C ASP A 62 20.72 15.07 5.55
N ILE A 63 19.53 15.56 5.17
CA ILE A 63 19.24 16.02 3.80
C ILE A 63 19.01 17.52 3.84
N ASN A 64 19.94 18.26 3.21
CA ASN A 64 19.75 19.68 2.98
C ASN A 64 18.72 19.89 1.87
N ASN A 65 17.62 20.59 2.18
CA ASN A 65 16.51 20.91 1.26
C ASN A 65 15.85 19.66 0.63
N PRO A 66 15.12 18.86 1.41
CA PRO A 66 14.48 17.64 0.94
C PRO A 66 13.38 17.92 -0.09
N ASP A 67 13.19 17.00 -1.05
CA ASP A 67 12.08 17.04 -2.00
C ASP A 67 10.74 17.04 -1.26
N LEU A 68 9.79 17.85 -1.72
CA LEU A 68 8.42 17.87 -1.22
C LEU A 68 7.51 16.96 -2.05
N ILE A 69 6.83 16.04 -1.38
CA ILE A 69 6.00 15.02 -2.01
C ILE A 69 4.53 15.34 -1.73
N PRO A 70 3.66 15.50 -2.76
CA PRO A 70 2.23 15.67 -2.56
C PRO A 70 1.59 14.48 -1.86
N GLY A 71 0.74 14.73 -0.87
CA GLY A 71 0.06 13.70 -0.07
C GLY A 71 -0.76 12.72 -0.91
N GLU A 72 -1.47 13.21 -1.93
CA GLU A 72 -2.22 12.36 -2.88
C GLU A 72 -1.30 11.37 -3.62
N ALA A 73 -0.09 11.80 -4.00
CA ALA A 73 0.90 10.91 -4.61
C ALA A 73 1.48 9.94 -3.57
N LEU A 74 1.80 10.45 -2.38
CA LEU A 74 2.39 9.69 -1.29
C LEU A 74 1.50 8.52 -0.85
N ARG A 75 0.18 8.70 -0.78
CA ARG A 75 -0.76 7.60 -0.45
C ARG A 75 -0.60 6.39 -1.35
N GLY A 76 -0.60 6.61 -2.67
CA GLY A 76 -0.37 5.53 -3.64
C GLY A 76 1.04 4.94 -3.54
N ASP A 77 2.03 5.80 -3.28
CA ASP A 77 3.42 5.40 -3.16
C ASP A 77 3.70 4.58 -1.89
N LEU A 78 2.99 4.83 -0.78
CA LEU A 78 3.07 4.00 0.43
C LEU A 78 2.56 2.58 0.17
N SER A 79 1.48 2.41 -0.61
CA SER A 79 1.06 1.08 -1.03
C SER A 79 2.13 0.41 -1.90
N ALA A 80 2.75 1.13 -2.82
CA ALA A 80 3.81 0.59 -3.66
C ALA A 80 5.06 0.20 -2.86
N LEU A 81 5.43 1.04 -1.90
CA LEU A 81 6.55 0.81 -0.98
C LEU A 81 6.30 -0.44 -0.14
N ALA A 82 5.11 -0.60 0.45
CA ALA A 82 4.73 -1.79 1.21
C ALA A 82 4.79 -3.07 0.36
N GLU A 83 4.30 -3.02 -0.89
CA GLU A 83 4.40 -4.16 -1.80
C GLU A 83 5.85 -4.53 -2.13
N SER A 84 6.72 -3.54 -2.34
CA SER A 84 8.14 -3.77 -2.61
C SER A 84 8.86 -4.35 -1.39
N ILE A 85 8.59 -3.83 -0.19
CA ILE A 85 9.19 -4.30 1.07
C ILE A 85 8.72 -5.71 1.39
N SER A 86 7.42 -6.00 1.23
CA SER A 86 6.87 -7.34 1.47
C SER A 86 7.41 -8.39 0.48
N GLU A 87 7.60 -8.01 -0.78
CA GLU A 87 8.24 -8.85 -1.79
C GLU A 87 9.71 -9.13 -1.43
N ALA A 88 10.48 -8.10 -1.07
CA ALA A 88 11.88 -8.25 -0.66
C ALA A 88 12.03 -9.08 0.63
N ALA A 89 11.07 -8.97 1.54
CA ALA A 89 11.04 -9.74 2.79
C ALA A 89 10.70 -11.22 2.59
N GLY A 90 10.20 -11.61 1.41
CA GLY A 90 9.71 -12.96 1.15
C GLY A 90 8.62 -13.35 2.14
N LEU A 91 7.63 -12.46 2.37
CA LEU A 91 6.55 -12.75 3.32
C LEU A 91 5.80 -14.01 2.89
N THR A 92 5.49 -14.87 3.84
CA THR A 92 4.67 -16.06 3.65
C THR A 92 3.30 -15.85 4.32
N PRO A 93 2.34 -16.78 4.16
CA PRO A 93 1.09 -16.73 4.92
C PRO A 93 1.28 -16.64 6.43
N ASP A 94 2.37 -17.20 6.97
CA ASP A 94 2.66 -17.21 8.42
C ASP A 94 3.09 -15.83 8.94
N ASP A 95 3.58 -14.94 8.05
CA ASP A 95 3.96 -13.56 8.41
C ASP A 95 2.77 -12.58 8.38
N ILE A 96 1.59 -13.03 7.95
CA ILE A 96 0.40 -12.19 7.79
C ILE A 96 -0.67 -12.60 8.80
N PRO A 97 -1.35 -11.64 9.44
CA PRO A 97 -2.51 -11.94 10.28
C PRO A 97 -3.55 -12.82 9.56
N PRO A 98 -4.15 -13.81 10.24
CA PRO A 98 -5.16 -14.68 9.64
C PRO A 98 -6.31 -13.88 9.00
N GLU A 99 -6.74 -12.80 9.65
CA GLU A 99 -7.73 -11.84 9.18
C GLU A 99 -7.17 -10.85 8.14
N HIS A 100 -6.91 -11.37 6.94
CA HIS A 100 -6.58 -10.55 5.77
C HIS A 100 -7.57 -10.74 4.64
N GLU A 101 -7.71 -9.70 3.83
CA GLU A 101 -8.52 -9.72 2.63
C GLU A 101 -7.64 -9.95 1.39
N THR A 102 -8.25 -10.43 0.33
CA THR A 102 -7.61 -10.67 -0.97
C THR A 102 -8.25 -9.76 -2.01
N ILE A 103 -7.64 -9.64 -3.19
CA ILE A 103 -8.26 -8.88 -4.30
C ILE A 103 -9.67 -9.40 -4.59
N ASN A 104 -9.87 -10.72 -4.60
CA ASN A 104 -11.16 -11.32 -4.93
C ASN A 104 -12.20 -11.10 -3.81
N SER A 105 -11.80 -11.24 -2.54
CA SER A 105 -12.72 -11.01 -1.42
C SER A 105 -13.10 -9.53 -1.29
N LEU A 106 -12.16 -8.58 -1.48
CA LEU A 106 -12.49 -7.15 -1.52
C LEU A 106 -13.37 -6.78 -2.72
N ALA A 107 -13.08 -7.32 -3.90
CA ALA A 107 -13.90 -7.09 -5.10
C ALA A 107 -15.35 -7.52 -4.87
N ALA A 108 -15.56 -8.70 -4.28
CA ALA A 108 -16.88 -9.20 -3.92
C ALA A 108 -17.54 -8.36 -2.81
N ARG A 109 -16.80 -8.04 -1.73
CA ARG A 109 -17.28 -7.25 -0.58
C ARG A 109 -17.74 -5.85 -0.99
N TRP A 110 -17.00 -5.19 -1.87
CA TRP A 110 -17.31 -3.83 -2.31
C TRP A 110 -18.18 -3.77 -3.57
N GLY A 111 -18.48 -4.92 -4.20
CA GLY A 111 -19.20 -4.96 -5.47
C GLY A 111 -18.47 -4.15 -6.54
N VAL A 112 -17.18 -4.43 -6.73
CA VAL A 112 -16.33 -3.76 -7.72
C VAL A 112 -15.44 -4.74 -8.47
N SER A 113 -15.03 -4.36 -9.68
CA SER A 113 -14.06 -5.16 -10.44
C SER A 113 -12.67 -5.24 -9.76
N ARG A 114 -11.89 -6.28 -10.10
CA ARG A 114 -10.47 -6.39 -9.70
C ARG A 114 -9.63 -5.19 -10.16
N LYS A 115 -9.95 -4.61 -11.32
CA LYS A 115 -9.29 -3.40 -11.85
C LYS A 115 -9.56 -2.18 -10.96
N THR A 116 -10.71 -2.12 -10.32
CA THR A 116 -11.05 -1.08 -9.34
C THR A 116 -10.19 -1.24 -8.08
N ILE A 117 -9.98 -2.47 -7.60
CA ILE A 117 -9.06 -2.73 -6.47
C ILE A 117 -7.62 -2.30 -6.80
N GLU A 118 -7.15 -2.59 -8.01
CA GLU A 118 -5.84 -2.09 -8.48
C GLU A 118 -5.76 -0.56 -8.52
N ARG A 119 -6.87 0.12 -8.88
CA ARG A 119 -6.97 1.57 -8.82
C ARG A 119 -6.92 2.08 -7.37
N TYR A 120 -7.59 1.40 -6.45
CA TYR A 120 -7.60 1.78 -5.03
C TYR A 120 -6.23 1.65 -4.36
N ARG A 121 -5.41 0.68 -4.77
CA ARG A 121 -3.99 0.61 -4.33
C ARG A 121 -3.22 1.89 -4.67
N ARG A 122 -3.46 2.47 -5.85
CA ARG A 122 -2.87 3.76 -6.26
C ARG A 122 -3.44 4.97 -5.53
N LEU A 123 -4.50 4.78 -4.75
CA LEU A 123 -5.18 5.81 -3.97
C LEU A 123 -4.96 5.63 -2.45
N GLY A 124 -4.09 4.70 -2.04
CA GLY A 124 -3.75 4.48 -0.62
C GLY A 124 -4.33 3.23 0.02
N LEU A 125 -4.94 2.31 -0.73
CA LEU A 125 -5.24 0.98 -0.21
C LEU A 125 -3.94 0.16 -0.10
N ILE A 126 -3.27 0.24 1.05
CA ILE A 126 -1.97 -0.40 1.28
C ILE A 126 -2.10 -1.92 1.10
N ALA A 127 -1.24 -2.46 0.25
CA ALA A 127 -1.22 -3.87 -0.11
C ALA A 127 0.10 -4.53 0.31
N ARG A 128 0.02 -5.81 0.64
CA ARG A 128 1.19 -6.67 0.86
C ARG A 128 1.23 -7.78 -0.17
N ARG A 129 2.43 -8.23 -0.49
CA ARG A 129 2.68 -9.40 -1.33
C ARG A 129 3.20 -10.52 -0.46
N ILE A 130 2.61 -11.70 -0.64
CA ILE A 130 3.06 -12.93 0.00
C ILE A 130 3.44 -13.98 -1.04
N ASP A 131 4.48 -14.73 -0.75
CA ASP A 131 4.90 -15.94 -1.45
C ASP A 131 4.11 -17.14 -0.90
N LEU A 132 3.44 -17.86 -1.79
CA LEU A 132 2.70 -19.09 -1.49
C LEU A 132 3.53 -20.35 -1.77
N GLY A 133 4.79 -20.19 -2.15
CA GLY A 133 5.66 -21.25 -2.63
C GLY A 133 5.46 -21.57 -4.11
N SER A 134 6.46 -22.25 -4.68
CA SER A 134 6.46 -22.69 -6.10
C SER A 134 6.28 -21.53 -7.10
N GLY A 135 6.81 -20.35 -6.78
CA GLY A 135 6.72 -19.15 -7.62
C GLY A 135 5.34 -18.49 -7.65
N ARG A 136 4.37 -19.00 -6.89
CA ARG A 136 3.04 -18.39 -6.75
C ARG A 136 3.08 -17.31 -5.70
N ARG A 137 2.53 -16.15 -6.00
CA ARG A 137 2.38 -15.06 -5.04
C ARG A 137 0.90 -14.73 -4.83
N LYS A 138 0.61 -13.89 -3.85
CA LYS A 138 -0.72 -13.31 -3.63
C LYS A 138 -0.60 -11.88 -3.15
N VAL A 139 -1.58 -11.06 -3.53
CA VAL A 139 -1.75 -9.71 -2.96
C VAL A 139 -2.82 -9.80 -1.89
N VAL A 140 -2.50 -9.30 -0.70
CA VAL A 140 -3.36 -9.30 0.48
C VAL A 140 -3.43 -7.91 1.11
N PHE A 141 -4.50 -7.67 1.86
CA PHE A 141 -4.79 -6.40 2.51
C PHE A 141 -5.14 -6.68 3.96
N LEU A 142 -4.53 -5.95 4.90
CA LEU A 142 -4.84 -6.13 6.30
C LEU A 142 -6.17 -5.48 6.64
N ARG A 143 -6.91 -6.08 7.58
CA ARG A 143 -8.22 -5.56 8.00
C ARG A 143 -8.18 -4.09 8.44
N PRO A 144 -7.24 -3.63 9.29
CA PRO A 144 -7.19 -2.21 9.69
C PRO A 144 -7.03 -1.26 8.49
N THR A 145 -6.22 -1.65 7.51
CA THR A 145 -6.02 -0.88 6.27
C THR A 145 -7.32 -0.80 5.46
N VAL A 146 -8.04 -1.91 5.34
CA VAL A 146 -9.31 -2.00 4.61
C VAL A 146 -10.36 -1.09 5.27
N GLU A 147 -10.52 -1.18 6.59
CA GLU A 147 -11.49 -0.39 7.36
C GLU A 147 -11.19 1.12 7.31
N TRP A 148 -9.91 1.49 7.39
CA TRP A 148 -9.49 2.87 7.20
C TRP A 148 -9.81 3.36 5.78
N PHE A 149 -9.48 2.56 4.76
CA PHE A 149 -9.75 2.93 3.37
C PHE A 149 -11.25 3.09 3.12
N GLU A 150 -12.08 2.21 3.70
CA GLU A 150 -13.55 2.31 3.68
C GLU A 150 -14.02 3.63 4.30
N THR A 151 -13.46 4.01 5.44
CA THR A 151 -13.82 5.24 6.15
C THR A 151 -13.49 6.49 5.33
N MET A 152 -12.33 6.50 4.67
CA MET A 152 -11.87 7.64 3.85
C MET A 152 -12.51 7.72 2.47
N ASN A 153 -13.08 6.61 1.96
CA ASN A 153 -13.62 6.53 0.59
C ASN A 153 -15.11 6.16 0.57
N LYS A 154 -15.88 6.44 1.64
CA LYS A 154 -17.31 6.09 1.76
C LYS A 154 -18.12 6.48 0.52
N ASP A 155 -17.95 7.71 0.04
CA ASP A 155 -18.68 8.19 -1.14
C ASP A 155 -18.29 7.44 -2.41
N ARG A 156 -16.98 7.20 -2.59
CA ARG A 156 -16.42 6.51 -3.76
C ARG A 156 -16.82 5.04 -3.79
N LEU A 157 -16.85 4.35 -2.64
CA LEU A 157 -17.27 2.95 -2.53
C LEU A 157 -18.80 2.83 -2.67
N GLY A 158 -19.56 3.74 -2.07
CA GLY A 158 -21.02 3.81 -2.21
C GLY A 158 -21.46 4.04 -3.66
N GLN A 159 -20.72 4.84 -4.43
CA GLN A 159 -20.94 5.01 -5.87
C GLN A 159 -20.50 3.77 -6.67
N ALA A 160 -19.33 3.22 -6.39
CA ALA A 160 -18.81 2.07 -7.15
C ALA A 160 -19.74 0.84 -7.08
N SER A 161 -20.31 0.54 -5.91
CA SER A 161 -21.30 -0.52 -5.73
C SER A 161 -22.60 -0.30 -6.53
N ARG A 162 -22.95 0.96 -6.82
CA ARG A 162 -24.13 1.31 -7.65
C ARG A 162 -23.85 1.19 -9.14
N PHE A 163 -22.63 1.46 -9.60
CA PHE A 163 -22.26 1.38 -11.01
C PHE A 163 -22.21 -0.06 -11.55
N ASP A 164 -21.92 -1.06 -10.71
CA ASP A 164 -21.97 -2.49 -11.10
C ASP A 164 -23.42 -3.01 -11.28
N ARG A 165 -24.45 -2.18 -11.05
CA ARG A 165 -25.88 -2.53 -11.29
C ARG A 165 -26.43 -2.12 -12.64
N ILE A 166 -25.59 -1.75 -13.62
CA ILE A 166 -26.07 -1.55 -14.99
C ILE A 166 -26.09 -2.92 -15.68
N PRO A 167 -27.27 -3.48 -16.02
CA PRO A 167 -27.34 -4.71 -16.78
C PRO A 167 -26.76 -4.44 -18.17
N GLN A 168 -25.75 -5.22 -18.55
CA GLN A 168 -25.37 -5.31 -19.97
C GLN A 168 -26.52 -6.03 -20.68
N HIS A 169 -27.29 -5.27 -21.46
CA HIS A 169 -28.25 -5.81 -22.43
C HIS A 169 -27.51 -6.40 -23.63
#